data_AF-A0A2E7CAW5-F1
#
_entry.id   AF-A0A2E7CAW5-F1
#
_cell.length_a   1.000
_cell.length_b   1.000
_cell.length_c   1.000
_cell.angle_alpha   90.00
_cell.angle_beta   90.00
_cell.angle_gamma   90.00
#
_symmetry.space_group_name_H-M   'P 1'
#
loop_
_entity.id
_entity.type
_entity.pdbx_description
1 polymer ?
#
loop_
_entity_poly.entity_id
_entity_poly.type
_entity_poly.pdbx_seq_one_letter_code
_entity_poly.pdbx_strand_id
1 'polypeptide(L)' 'MGGFFKSLTNLLIGLAALAVLVEVVFGTTMFGMSSVVDNITGLISTLGDGGFVGLIATLVLWSIIDRK' A
#
# COMPACT_ATOMS: atom_id res chain seq x y z
N MET A 1 23.43 16.95 -5.85
CA MET A 1 22.87 15.76 -6.53
C MET A 1 21.52 15.30 -5.96
N GLY A 2 21.24 15.42 -4.66
CA GLY A 2 19.96 14.98 -4.08
C GLY A 2 18.69 15.72 -4.56
N GLY A 3 18.80 16.98 -4.99
CA GLY A 3 17.65 17.77 -5.46
C GLY A 3 17.02 17.25 -6.76
N PHE A 4 17.83 16.79 -7.72
CA PHE A 4 17.32 16.23 -8.98
C PHE A 4 16.50 14.97 -8.75
N PHE A 5 17.02 14.03 -7.96
CA PHE A 5 16.30 12.79 -7.63
C PHE A 5 15.02 13.08 -6.85
N LYS A 6 15.02 14.03 -5.92
CA LYS A 6 13.80 14.46 -5.23
C LYS A 6 12.75 15.00 -6.20
N SER A 7 13.13 15.88 -7.13
CA SER A 7 12.20 16.42 -8.13
C SER A 7 11.68 15.34 -9.07
N LEU A 8 12.52 14.40 -9.48
CA LEU A 8 12.12 13.26 -10.30
C LEU A 8 11.15 12.35 -9.56
N THR A 9 11.43 12.01 -8.29
CA THR A 9 10.53 11.22 -7.46
C THR A 9 9.18 11.94 -7.28
N ASN A 10 9.17 13.25 -7.03
CA ASN A 10 7.94 14.01 -6.92
C ASN A 10 7.11 13.99 -8.22
N LEU A 11 7.77 14.08 -9.38
CA LEU A 11 7.11 13.96 -10.69
C LEU A 11 6.46 12.57 -10.85
N LEU A 12 7.20 11.50 -10.55
CA LEU A 12 6.70 10.13 -10.66
C LEU A 12 5.52 9.87 -9.72
N ILE A 13 5.58 10.40 -8.49
CA ILE A 13 4.45 10.33 -7.53
C ILE A 13 3.23 11.07 -8.09
N GLY A 14 3.42 12.25 -8.68
CA GLY A 14 2.33 13.00 -9.33
C GLY A 14 1.68 12.22 -10.47
N LEU A 15 2.48 11.55 -11.31
CA LEU A 15 1.97 10.69 -12.38
C LEU A 15 1.22 9.48 -11.85
N ALA A 16 1.71 8.84 -10.78
CA ALA A 16 1.01 7.73 -10.13
C ALA A 16 -0.34 8.17 -9.53
N ALA A 17 -0.38 9.34 -8.89
CA ALA A 17 -1.63 9.90 -8.37
C ALA A 17 -2.64 10.19 -9.48
N LEU A 18 -2.20 10.74 -10.62
CA LEU A 18 -3.05 10.95 -11.79
C LEU A 18 -3.59 9.62 -12.35
N ALA A 19 -2.76 8.58 -12.41
CA ALA A 19 -3.18 7.25 -12.85
C ALA A 19 -4.30 6.68 -11.97
N VAL A 20 -4.16 6.78 -10.65
CA VAL A 20 -5.20 6.37 -9.69
C VAL A 20 -6.50 7.13 -9.91
N LEU A 21 -6.44 8.46 -10.08
CA LEU A 21 -7.64 9.28 -10.30
C LEU A 21 -8.36 8.88 -11.60
N VAL A 22 -7.62 8.67 -12.68
CA VAL A 22 -8.19 8.24 -13.96
C VAL A 22 -8.89 6.88 -13.81
N GLU A 23 -8.21 5.92 -13.19
CA GLU A 23 -8.76 4.59 -12.97
C GLU A 23 -10.04 4.61 -12.12
N VAL A 24 -10.06 5.42 -11.06
CA VAL A 24 -11.24 5.57 -10.18
C VAL A 24 -12.40 6.27 -10.88
N VAL A 25 -12.14 7.30 -11.67
CA VAL A 25 -13.20 8.08 -12.36
C VAL A 25 -13.82 7.27 -13.51
N PHE A 26 -13.01 6.57 -14.30
CA PHE A 26 -13.49 5.82 -15.46
C PHE A 26 -13.82 4.36 -15.16
N GLY A 27 -13.40 3.83 -14.01
CA GLY A 27 -13.64 2.45 -13.59
C GLY A 27 -12.90 1.40 -14.42
N THR A 28 -11.90 1.82 -15.20
CA THR A 28 -11.08 0.95 -16.04
C THR A 28 -9.65 1.47 -16.11
N THR A 29 -8.71 0.57 -16.38
CA THR A 29 -7.34 0.96 -16.71
C THR A 29 -7.30 1.72 -18.02
N MET A 30 -6.49 2.77 -18.06
CA MET A 30 -6.30 3.65 -19.21
C MET A 30 -4.81 3.67 -19.55
N PHE A 31 -4.47 3.89 -20.82
CA PHE A 31 -3.08 3.92 -21.32
C PHE A 31 -2.30 2.60 -21.24
N GLY A 32 -2.98 1.45 -21.16
CA GLY A 32 -2.32 0.14 -21.12
C GLY A 32 -1.47 -0.09 -19.87
N MET A 33 -1.63 0.75 -18.85
CA MET A 33 -1.02 0.52 -17.54
C MET A 33 -1.80 -0.55 -16.78
N SER A 34 -1.09 -1.38 -16.03
CA SER A 34 -1.71 -2.26 -15.04
C SER A 34 -2.51 -1.45 -14.03
N SER A 35 -3.55 -2.06 -13.45
CA SER A 35 -4.34 -1.44 -12.39
C SER A 35 -3.45 -0.99 -11.24
N VAL A 36 -3.39 0.33 -11.03
CA VAL A 36 -2.62 0.93 -9.94
C VAL A 36 -3.39 0.77 -8.64
N VAL A 37 -4.74 0.83 -8.72
CA VAL A 37 -5.62 0.60 -7.58
C VAL A 37 -5.50 -0.83 -7.06
N ASP A 38 -5.52 -1.85 -7.93
CA ASP A 38 -5.34 -3.25 -7.54
C ASP A 38 -3.95 -3.50 -6.94
N ASN A 39 -2.91 -2.87 -7.51
CA ASN A 39 -1.56 -2.98 -6.97
C ASN A 39 -1.48 -2.44 -5.53
N ILE A 40 -2.03 -1.24 -5.28
CA ILE A 40 -2.01 -0.62 -3.95
C ILE A 40 -2.90 -1.38 -2.97
N THR A 41 -4.11 -1.76 -3.37
CA THR A 41 -5.04 -2.51 -2.50
C THR A 41 -4.52 -3.91 -2.18
N GLY A 42 -3.85 -4.58 -3.10
CA GLY A 42 -3.18 -5.87 -2.85
C GLY A 42 -2.02 -5.76 -1.85
N LEU A 43 -1.23 -4.69 -1.93
CA LEU A 43 -0.20 -4.39 -0.92
C LEU A 43 -0.81 -4.11 0.46
N ILE A 44 -1.90 -3.32 0.51
CA ILE A 44 -2.63 -3.06 1.75
C ILE A 44 -3.21 -4.34 2.33
N SER A 45 -3.79 -5.23 1.51
CA SER A 45 -4.28 -6.54 1.96
C SER A 45 -3.16 -7.36 2.58
N THR A 46 -2.00 -7.41 1.92
CA THR A 46 -0.82 -8.15 2.43
C THR A 46 -0.35 -7.60 3.79
N LEU A 47 -0.39 -6.27 3.95
CA LEU A 47 -0.05 -5.61 5.23
C LEU A 47 -1.14 -5.87 6.30
N GLY A 48 -2.41 -5.89 5.91
CA GLY A 48 -3.54 -6.16 6.80
C GLY A 48 -3.57 -7.61 7.30
N ASP A 49 -3.29 -8.56 6.41
CA ASP A 49 -3.20 -9.99 6.73
C ASP A 49 -2.08 -10.25 7.76
N GLY A 50 -0.95 -9.55 7.63
CA GLY A 50 0.13 -9.59 8.63
C GLY A 50 -0.20 -8.86 9.94
N GLY A 51 -1.00 -7.78 9.89
CA GLY A 51 -1.31 -6.93 11.04
C GLY A 51 -2.24 -7.58 12.08
N PHE A 52 -3.31 -8.25 11.63
CA PHE A 52 -4.22 -8.96 12.54
C PHE A 52 -3.52 -10.15 13.22
N VAL A 53 -2.73 -10.92 12.45
CA VAL A 53 -1.94 -12.03 12.98
C VAL A 53 -0.90 -11.53 14.00
N GLY A 54 -0.30 -10.36 13.79
CA GLY A 54 0.60 -9.72 14.75
C GLY A 54 -0.08 -9.36 16.09
N LEU A 55 -1.32 -8.86 16.04
CA LEU A 55 -2.12 -8.57 17.22
C LEU A 55 -2.50 -9.84 17.99
N ILE A 56 -2.94 -10.89 17.27
CA ILE A 56 -3.22 -12.22 17.85
C ILE A 56 -1.96 -12.80 18.51
N ALA A 57 -0.80 -12.74 17.84
CA ALA A 57 0.46 -13.24 18.39
C ALA A 57 0.84 -12.54 19.71
N THR A 58 0.61 -11.23 19.80
CA THR A 58 0.87 -10.46 21.03
C THR A 58 -0.10 -10.82 22.16
N LEU A 59 -1.39 -11.04 21.86
CA LEU A 59 -2.38 -11.50 22.84
C LEU A 59 -2.09 -12.92 23.36
N VAL A 60 -1.66 -13.83 22.48
CA VAL A 60 -1.24 -15.18 22.87
C VAL A 60 -0.02 -15.13 23.78
N LEU A 61 1.00 -14.33 23.44
CA LEU A 61 2.16 -14.12 24.29
C LEU A 61 1.77 -13.55 25.66
N TRP A 62 0.86 -12.57 25.70
CA TRP A 62 0.35 -12.01 26.94
C TRP A 62 -0.37 -13.06 27.80
N SER A 63 -1.23 -13.90 27.20
CA SER A 63 -1.90 -14.98 27.92
C SER A 63 -0.94 -16.04 28.50
N ILE A 64 0.23 -16.25 27.88
CA ILE A 64 1.26 -17.15 28.40
C ILE A 64 1.99 -16.51 29.59
N ILE A 65 2.26 -15.20 29.51
CA ILE A 65 2.88 -14.43 30.59
C ILE A 65 1.94 -14.34 31.80
N ASP A 66 0.67 -14.04 31.59
CA ASP A 66 -0.34 -13.87 32.66
C ASP A 66 -0.71 -15.18 33.37
N ARG A 67 -0.39 -16.33 32.76
CA ARG A 67 -0.54 -17.67 33.37
C ARG A 67 0.65 -18.11 34.22
N LYS A 68 1.67 -17.27 34.39
CA LYS A 68 2.76 -17.46 35.37
C LYS A 68 2.52 -16.57 36.59
#